data_AF-A0A097PLM9-F1
#
_entry.id   AF-A0A097PLM9-F1
#
_cell.length_a   1.000
_cell.length_b   1.000
_cell.length_c   1.000
_cell.angle_alpha   90.00
_cell.angle_beta   90.00
_cell.angle_gamma   90.00
#
_symmetry.space_group_name_H-M   'P 1'
#
loop_
_entity.id
_entity.type
_entity.pdbx_description
1 polymer ?
#
loop_
_entity_poly.entity_id
_entity_poly.type
_entity_poly.pdbx_seq_one_letter_code
_entity_poly.pdbx_strand_id
1 'polypeptide(L)'
;FFYQCVYLLLEPTPEVMETNLHCTSHFGYKSSSSYMPHLSLLYGDLSDEEKERAKEKAKFYDESICRIEFEVSYLALYKTDTEDKTLKSWEKV
;
A
#
# COMPACT_ATOMS: atom_id res chain seq x y z
N PHE A 1 -12.63 -2.07 0.65
CA PHE A 1 -11.79 -3.10 0.01
C PHE A 1 -11.14 -2.65 -1.29
N PHE A 2 -11.70 -1.72 -2.08
CA PHE A 2 -11.07 -1.20 -3.31
C PHE A 2 -9.56 -0.94 -3.22
N TYR A 3 -9.11 -0.19 -2.21
CA TYR A 3 -7.69 0.15 -2.01
C TYR A 3 -6.83 -0.97 -1.39
N GLN A 4 -7.46 -2.06 -0.94
CA GLN A 4 -6.80 -3.25 -0.39
C GLN A 4 -7.19 -4.48 -1.21
N CYS A 5 -7.02 -4.41 -2.53
CA CYS A 5 -7.39 -5.47 -3.46
C CYS A 5 -6.26 -6.49 -3.65
N VAL A 6 -5.15 -6.09 -4.29
CA VAL A 6 -3.91 -6.90 -4.34
C VAL A 6 -2.75 -6.03 -3.93
N TYR A 7 -1.92 -6.52 -3.00
CA TYR A 7 -0.80 -5.80 -2.43
C TYR A 7 0.29 -6.76 -1.97
N LEU A 8 1.51 -6.26 -1.86
CA LEU A 8 2.58 -6.91 -1.11
C LEU A 8 2.44 -6.51 0.34
N LEU A 9 2.28 -7.50 1.22
CA LEU A 9 2.38 -7.26 2.65
C LEU A 9 3.86 -7.21 3.02
N LEU A 10 4.29 -6.11 3.63
CA LEU A 10 5.67 -5.90 4.02
C LEU A 10 5.90 -6.37 5.46
N GLU A 11 7.13 -6.75 5.78
CA GLU A 11 7.50 -7.06 7.15
C GLU A 11 7.46 -5.78 8.00
N PRO A 12 6.80 -5.80 9.18
CA PRO A 12 6.72 -4.64 10.07
C PRO A 12 8.01 -4.50 10.88
N THR A 13 9.14 -4.25 10.20
CA THR A 13 10.41 -4.01 10.88
C THR A 13 10.34 -2.73 11.71
N PRO A 14 11.18 -2.57 12.76
CA PRO A 14 11.19 -1.37 13.59
C PRO A 14 11.27 -0.07 12.78
N GLU A 15 12.12 -0.03 11.75
CA GLU A 15 12.36 1.16 10.92
C GLU A 15 11.10 1.56 10.12
N VAL A 16 10.37 0.57 9.59
CA VAL A 16 9.10 0.80 8.87
C VAL A 16 8.03 1.33 9.82
N MET A 17 7.92 0.74 11.00
CA MET A 17 6.91 1.13 12.00
C MET A 17 7.21 2.52 12.58
N GLU A 18 8.48 2.84 12.85
CA GLU A 18 8.93 4.15 13.32
C GLU A 18 8.72 5.23 12.27
N THR A 19 8.97 4.94 10.98
CA THR A 19 8.72 5.88 9.89
C THR A 19 7.24 6.27 9.81
N ASN A 20 6.34 5.29 9.94
CA ASN A 20 4.90 5.56 10.03
C ASN A 20 4.56 6.42 11.26
N LEU A 21 5.10 6.11 12.43
CA LEU A 21 4.84 6.88 13.65
C LEU A 21 5.35 8.33 13.52
N HIS A 22 6.54 8.51 12.95
CA HIS A 22 7.13 9.82 12.69
C HIS A 22 6.24 10.66 11.78
N CYS A 23 5.84 10.10 10.63
CA CYS A 23 5.00 10.81 9.65
C CYS A 23 3.62 11.14 10.23
N THR A 24 2.92 10.16 10.80
CA THR A 24 1.57 10.37 11.34
C THR A 24 1.57 11.39 12.49
N SER A 25 2.59 11.36 13.36
CA SER A 25 2.73 12.33 14.44
C SER A 25 3.00 13.75 13.93
N HIS A 26 3.84 13.90 12.90
CA HIS A 26 4.17 15.20 12.32
C HIS A 26 2.95 15.88 11.68
N PHE A 27 2.09 15.10 11.03
CA PHE A 27 0.85 15.59 10.42
C PHE A 27 -0.36 15.59 11.36
N GLY A 28 -0.17 15.22 12.63
CA GLY A 28 -1.27 15.14 13.61
C GLY A 28 -2.34 14.09 13.29
N TYR A 29 -2.02 13.12 12.43
CA TYR A 29 -2.92 12.05 12.03
C TYR A 29 -3.05 11.00 13.14
N LYS A 30 -4.29 10.64 13.49
CA LYS A 30 -4.59 9.60 14.47
C LYS A 30 -5.26 8.43 13.76
N SER A 31 -4.53 7.33 13.61
CA SER A 31 -5.08 6.09 13.06
C SER A 31 -6.09 5.47 14.03
N SER A 32 -7.17 4.91 13.51
CA SER A 32 -8.16 4.11 14.26
C SER A 32 -7.80 2.62 14.29
N SER A 33 -6.79 2.19 13.52
CA SER A 33 -6.34 0.80 13.41
C SER A 33 -4.81 0.69 13.48
N SER A 34 -4.34 -0.52 13.79
CA SER A 34 -2.91 -0.83 13.71
C SER A 34 -2.39 -0.65 12.28
N TYR A 35 -1.19 -0.06 12.16
CA TYR A 35 -0.54 0.11 10.87
C TYR A 35 -0.16 -1.25 10.27
N MET A 36 -0.54 -1.46 9.02
CA MET A 36 -0.20 -2.64 8.22
C MET A 36 0.65 -2.16 7.04
N PRO A 37 1.97 -2.29 7.07
CA PRO A 37 2.81 -1.83 5.97
C PRO A 37 2.56 -2.70 4.74
N HIS A 38 2.21 -2.06 3.64
CA HIS A 38 1.92 -2.74 2.39
C HIS A 38 2.23 -1.86 1.19
N LEU A 39 2.53 -2.50 0.06
CA LEU A 39 2.68 -1.86 -1.24
C LEU A 39 1.56 -2.35 -2.16
N SER A 40 0.62 -1.46 -2.47
CA SER A 40 -0.51 -1.79 -3.36
C SER A 40 -0.02 -2.11 -4.77
N LEU A 41 -0.48 -3.24 -5.31
CA LEU A 41 -0.22 -3.65 -6.70
C LEU A 41 -1.41 -3.37 -7.60
N LEU A 42 -2.63 -3.48 -7.06
CA LEU A 42 -3.87 -3.24 -7.80
C LEU A 42 -4.94 -2.68 -6.85
N TYR A 43 -5.63 -1.64 -7.32
CA TYR A 43 -6.90 -1.19 -6.76
C TYR A 43 -8.06 -1.68 -7.63
N GLY A 44 -9.13 -2.13 -7.00
CA GLY A 44 -10.29 -2.65 -7.72
C GLY A 44 -11.30 -3.34 -6.81
N ASP A 45 -12.56 -3.31 -7.21
CA ASP A 45 -13.63 -4.08 -6.58
C ASP A 45 -13.73 -5.44 -7.29
N LEU A 46 -12.83 -6.35 -6.93
CA LEU A 46 -12.76 -7.72 -7.48
C LEU A 46 -13.45 -8.73 -6.55
N SER A 47 -14.01 -9.79 -7.13
CA SER A 47 -14.41 -10.99 -6.38
C SER A 47 -13.19 -11.69 -5.76
N ASP A 48 -13.40 -12.59 -4.80
CA ASP A 48 -12.27 -13.30 -4.19
C ASP A 48 -11.58 -14.23 -5.19
N GLU A 49 -12.33 -14.84 -6.12
CA GLU A 49 -11.78 -15.65 -7.22
C GLU A 49 -10.96 -14.79 -8.20
N GLU A 50 -11.37 -13.55 -8.44
CA GLU A 50 -10.62 -12.59 -9.26
C GLU A 50 -9.33 -12.14 -8.57
N LYS A 51 -9.37 -11.91 -7.25
CA LYS A 51 -8.17 -11.59 -6.46
C LYS A 51 -7.16 -12.73 -6.48
N GLU A 52 -7.59 -13.97 -6.31
CA GLU A 52 -6.67 -15.12 -6.37
C GLU A 52 -6.02 -15.25 -7.75
N ARG A 53 -6.79 -15.11 -8.83
CA ARG A 53 -6.23 -15.09 -10.20
C ARG A 53 -5.26 -13.93 -10.41
N ALA A 54 -5.53 -12.76 -9.85
CA ALA A 54 -4.61 -11.62 -9.92
C ALA A 54 -3.30 -11.86 -9.16
N LYS A 55 -3.36 -12.52 -7.98
CA LYS A 55 -2.18 -12.92 -7.20
C LYS A 55 -1.34 -13.96 -7.95
N GLU A 56 -1.98 -14.98 -8.54
CA GLU A 56 -1.29 -15.98 -9.36
C GLU A 56 -0.61 -15.33 -10.57
N LYS A 57 -1.30 -14.40 -11.24
CA LYS A 57 -0.75 -13.67 -12.38
C LYS A 57 0.45 -12.79 -12.00
N ALA A 58 0.42 -12.14 -10.83
CA ALA A 58 1.57 -11.39 -10.32
C ALA A 58 2.79 -12.30 -10.11
N LYS A 59 2.59 -13.48 -9.47
CA LYS A 59 3.66 -14.48 -9.28
C LYS A 59 4.17 -15.09 -10.58
N PHE A 60 3.31 -15.21 -11.59
CA PHE A 60 3.72 -15.67 -12.92
C PHE A 60 4.66 -14.69 -13.61
N TYR A 61 4.44 -13.37 -13.45
CA TYR A 61 5.33 -12.36 -14.03
C TYR A 61 6.64 -12.21 -13.25
N ASP A 62 6.59 -12.38 -11.93
CA ASP A 62 7.76 -12.37 -11.06
C ASP A 62 7.57 -13.36 -9.91
N GLU A 63 8.21 -14.52 -10.02
CA GLU A 63 8.15 -15.56 -8.99
C GLU A 63 8.81 -15.13 -7.68
N SER A 64 9.74 -14.16 -7.77
CA SER A 64 10.47 -13.63 -6.62
C SER A 64 9.75 -12.47 -5.94
N ILE A 65 8.61 -12.00 -6.47
CA ILE A 65 7.89 -10.81 -5.98
C ILE A 65 7.54 -10.88 -4.48
N CYS A 66 7.34 -12.09 -3.94
CA CYS A 66 7.05 -12.31 -2.52
C CYS A 66 8.29 -12.30 -1.61
N ARG A 67 9.49 -12.12 -2.17
CA ARG A 67 10.79 -12.12 -1.46
C ARG A 67 11.62 -10.88 -1.80
N ILE A 68 10.98 -9.84 -2.33
CA ILE A 68 11.68 -8.61 -2.68
C ILE A 68 12.09 -7.87 -1.41
N GLU A 69 13.28 -7.29 -1.47
CA GLU A 69 13.79 -6.32 -0.51
C GLU A 69 14.10 -5.05 -1.28
N PHE A 70 13.74 -3.89 -0.74
CA PHE A 70 13.97 -2.62 -1.40
C PHE A 70 14.19 -1.51 -0.37
N GLU A 71 14.94 -0.49 -0.79
CA GLU A 71 15.17 0.70 0.00
C GLU A 71 14.05 1.74 -0.25
N VAL A 72 13.52 2.34 0.82
CA VAL A 72 12.65 3.51 0.72
C VAL A 72 13.50 4.77 0.93
N SER A 73 13.99 5.34 -0.16
CA SER A 73 14.94 6.47 -0.08
C SER A 73 14.27 7.86 0.02
N TYR A 74 12.98 7.98 -0.30
CA TYR A 74 12.30 9.28 -0.37
C TYR A 74 10.85 9.22 0.11
N LEU A 75 10.39 10.34 0.67
CA LEU A 75 8.98 10.59 0.96
C LEU A 75 8.39 11.57 -0.07
N ALA A 76 7.10 11.44 -0.32
CA ALA A 76 6.35 12.36 -1.18
C ALA A 76 5.06 12.79 -0.48
N LEU A 77 4.77 14.09 -0.53
CA LEU A 77 3.54 14.65 -0.02
C LEU A 77 2.48 14.61 -1.12
N TYR A 78 1.29 14.11 -0.78
CA TYR A 78 0.16 14.06 -1.69
C TYR A 78 -1.07 14.69 -1.05
N LYS A 79 -1.88 15.32 -1.90
CA LYS A 79 -3.29 15.58 -1.62
C LYS A 79 -4.09 14.41 -2.19
N THR A 80 -4.86 13.73 -1.33
CA THR A 80 -5.64 12.56 -1.73
C THR A 80 -7.06 12.67 -1.18
N ASP A 81 -8.06 12.52 -2.04
CA ASP A 81 -9.42 12.18 -1.61
C ASP A 81 -9.53 10.66 -1.49
N THR A 82 -9.68 10.15 -0.27
CA THR A 82 -9.74 8.70 -0.02
C THR A 82 -11.04 8.07 -0.51
N GLU A 83 -12.07 8.86 -0.84
CA GLU A 83 -13.30 8.34 -1.44
C GLU A 83 -13.23 8.27 -2.98
N ASP A 84 -12.26 8.96 -3.60
CA ASP A 84 -12.09 8.99 -5.05
C ASP A 84 -11.40 7.73 -5.60
N LYS A 85 -12.21 6.73 -5.93
CA LYS A 85 -11.76 5.50 -6.59
C LYS A 85 -11.20 5.71 -8.02
N THR A 86 -11.39 6.89 -8.63
CA THR A 86 -10.84 7.18 -9.96
C THR A 86 -9.39 7.64 -9.91
N LEU A 87 -8.89 7.98 -8.72
CA LEU A 87 -7.55 8.51 -8.43
C LEU A 87 -7.25 9.86 -9.11
N LYS A 88 -8.23 10.49 -9.78
CA LYS A 88 -8.02 11.73 -10.53
C LYS A 88 -7.81 12.95 -9.62
N SER A 89 -8.32 12.88 -8.39
CA SER A 89 -8.10 13.91 -7.37
C SER A 89 -6.76 13.78 -6.66
N TRP A 90 -6.00 12.70 -6.88
CA TRP A 90 -4.74 12.47 -6.19
C TRP A 90 -3.63 13.24 -6.89
N GLU A 91 -3.00 14.15 -6.15
CA GLU A 91 -2.02 15.07 -6.69
C GLU A 91 -0.80 15.12 -5.78
N LYS A 92 0.39 15.00 -6.37
CA LYS A 92 1.65 15.22 -5.67
C LYS A 92 1.85 16.73 -5.49
N VAL A 93 2.16 17.15 -4.27
CA VAL A 93 2.49 18.55 -3.94
C VAL A 93 3.94 18.87 -4.30
#